data_AF-A0AAE0LZV0-F1
#
_entry.id   AF-A0AAE0LZV0-F1
#
_cell.length_a   1.000
_cell.length_b   1.000
_cell.length_c   1.000
_cell.angle_alpha   90.00
_cell.angle_beta   90.00
_cell.angle_gamma   90.00
#
_symmetry.space_group_name_H-M   'P 1'
#
loop_
_entity.id
_entity.type
_entity.pdbx_description
1 polymer ?
#
loop_
_entity_poly.entity_id
_entity_poly.type
_entity_poly.pdbx_seq_one_letter_code
_entity_poly.pdbx_strand_id
1 'polypeptide(L)'
;MRQVSQPLSLSDSFVEADIRVYITARVRVEPRFQSWLQELRSEVQDALPAGAKGMFRWAAYQLDILRRLHHQSKIREALKTLPKDLDETYERIFSYITIEERDLIRHALHLVCFHDFLWKGEAPLPAQIILEYYCAFQTDMDTVTSDDILCDLATIKDVCGCLITFSWNDGHNGQAVTAVIAHYTVREFLESSRTSGELTDWVKINNTAR
;
A
#
# COMPACT_ATOMS: atom_id res chain seq x y z
N MET A 1 3.14 -37.67 7.22
CA MET A 1 2.47 -37.05 6.05
C MET A 1 3.56 -36.64 5.06
N ARG A 2 3.50 -37.06 3.79
CA ARG A 2 4.43 -36.61 2.76
C ARG A 2 4.11 -35.13 2.44
N GLN A 3 5.13 -34.28 2.41
CA GLN A 3 5.01 -32.88 2.02
C GLN A 3 4.64 -32.84 0.53
N VAL A 4 3.40 -32.46 0.19
CA VAL A 4 2.87 -32.46 -1.19
C VAL A 4 3.22 -31.17 -1.95
N SER A 5 3.79 -30.17 -1.27
CA SER A 5 4.18 -28.90 -1.87
C SER A 5 5.69 -28.74 -1.92
N GLN A 6 6.23 -28.39 -3.09
CA GLN A 6 7.59 -27.90 -3.23
C GLN A 6 7.58 -26.36 -3.33
N PRO A 7 8.52 -25.67 -2.68
CA PRO A 7 8.66 -24.23 -2.84
C PRO A 7 9.08 -23.93 -4.28
N LEU A 8 8.29 -23.11 -4.96
CA LEU A 8 8.56 -22.62 -6.31
C LEU A 8 9.17 -21.22 -6.19
N SER A 9 10.38 -21.05 -6.73
CA SER A 9 11.02 -19.74 -6.77
C SER A 9 10.28 -18.85 -7.77
N LEU A 10 9.92 -17.64 -7.34
CA LEU A 10 9.42 -16.59 -8.24
C LEU A 10 10.56 -15.87 -8.97
N SER A 11 11.80 -16.02 -8.49
CA SER A 11 13.01 -15.46 -9.11
C SER A 11 13.44 -16.35 -10.28
N ASP A 12 12.74 -16.18 -11.39
CA ASP A 12 13.00 -16.84 -12.67
C ASP A 12 13.33 -15.78 -13.74
N SER A 13 14.21 -16.11 -14.68
CA SER A 13 14.69 -15.15 -15.68
C SER A 13 13.59 -14.71 -16.66
N PHE A 14 12.60 -15.55 -16.93
CA PHE A 14 11.44 -15.17 -17.73
C PHE A 14 10.56 -14.16 -16.98
N VAL A 15 10.36 -14.38 -15.67
CA VAL A 15 9.61 -13.44 -14.82
C VAL A 15 10.33 -12.10 -14.73
N GLU A 16 11.67 -12.09 -14.58
CA GLU A 16 12.45 -10.86 -14.60
C GLU A 16 12.30 -10.11 -15.94
N ALA A 17 12.30 -10.83 -17.06
CA ALA A 17 12.08 -10.24 -18.38
C ALA A 17 10.69 -9.60 -18.50
N ASP A 18 9.65 -10.26 -17.99
CA ASP A 18 8.28 -9.71 -17.98
C ASP A 18 8.17 -8.47 -17.08
N ILE A 19 8.84 -8.48 -15.92
CA ILE A 19 8.94 -7.30 -15.04
C ILE A 19 9.65 -6.15 -15.78
N ARG A 20 10.74 -6.43 -16.52
CA ARG A 20 11.43 -5.42 -17.33
C ARG A 20 10.52 -4.83 -18.40
N VAL A 21 9.72 -5.64 -19.07
CA VAL A 21 8.72 -5.17 -20.04
C VAL A 21 7.69 -4.27 -19.36
N TYR A 22 7.15 -4.70 -18.21
CA TYR A 22 6.21 -3.91 -17.42
C TYR A 22 6.79 -2.54 -17.03
N ILE A 23 8.00 -2.51 -16.47
CA ILE A 23 8.68 -1.28 -16.04
C ILE A 23 8.96 -0.37 -17.24
N THR A 24 9.44 -0.92 -18.34
CA THR A 24 9.71 -0.16 -19.56
C THR A 24 8.43 0.49 -20.09
N ALA A 25 7.31 -0.24 -20.11
CA ALA A 25 6.01 0.29 -20.50
C ALA A 25 5.55 1.41 -19.56
N ARG A 26 5.66 1.24 -18.23
CA ARG A 26 5.28 2.28 -17.26
C ARG A 26 6.15 3.54 -17.38
N VAL A 27 7.47 3.38 -17.52
CA VAL A 27 8.43 4.48 -17.75
C VAL A 27 8.08 5.25 -19.02
N ARG A 28 7.64 4.57 -20.08
CA ARG A 28 7.26 5.19 -21.34
C ARG A 28 5.99 6.02 -21.28
N VAL A 29 4.96 5.53 -20.57
CA VAL A 29 3.61 6.12 -20.61
C VAL A 29 3.43 7.24 -19.58
N GLU A 30 4.14 7.19 -18.45
CA GLU A 30 4.01 8.16 -17.37
C GLU A 30 4.74 9.48 -17.68
N PRO A 31 4.03 10.63 -17.77
CA PRO A 31 4.63 11.92 -18.11
C PRO A 31 5.76 12.34 -17.18
N ARG A 32 5.65 11.98 -15.89
CA ARG A 32 6.68 12.30 -14.89
C ARG A 32 8.02 11.62 -15.19
N PHE A 33 8.00 10.38 -15.65
CA PHE A 33 9.21 9.67 -16.05
C PHE A 33 9.75 10.19 -17.38
N GLN A 34 8.86 10.66 -18.26
CA GLN A 34 9.21 11.31 -19.52
C GLN A 34 9.87 12.70 -19.35
N SER A 35 9.91 13.27 -18.15
CA SER A 35 10.70 14.48 -17.87
C SER A 35 12.11 14.19 -17.36
N TRP A 36 12.46 12.92 -17.11
CA TRP A 36 13.78 12.52 -16.60
C TRP A 36 14.82 12.44 -17.72
N LEU A 37 16.10 12.57 -17.38
CA LEU A 37 17.19 12.29 -18.33
C LEU A 37 17.14 10.83 -18.79
N GLN A 38 17.60 10.58 -20.02
CA GLN A 38 17.59 9.24 -20.60
C GLN A 38 18.44 8.27 -19.79
N GLU A 39 19.58 8.73 -19.26
CA GLU A 39 20.46 7.93 -18.41
C GLU A 39 19.73 7.50 -17.13
N LEU A 40 19.00 8.41 -16.48
CA LEU A 40 18.24 8.10 -15.26
C LEU A 40 17.13 7.08 -15.51
N ARG A 41 16.47 7.14 -16.68
CA ARG A 41 15.46 6.14 -17.06
C ARG A 41 16.10 4.77 -17.27
N SER A 42 17.28 4.71 -17.88
CA SER A 42 18.04 3.47 -18.04
C SER A 42 18.42 2.88 -16.68
N GLU A 43 18.95 3.71 -15.76
CA GLU A 43 19.28 3.29 -14.39
C GLU A 43 18.07 2.63 -13.69
N VAL A 44 16.88 3.20 -13.84
CA VAL A 44 15.63 2.65 -13.28
C VAL A 44 15.22 1.34 -13.97
N GLN A 45 15.31 1.28 -15.31
CA GLN A 45 14.98 0.10 -16.10
C GLN A 45 15.93 -1.07 -15.86
N ASP A 46 17.14 -0.81 -15.36
CA ASP A 46 18.12 -1.84 -15.01
C ASP A 46 18.01 -2.27 -13.54
N ALA A 47 17.87 -1.33 -12.60
CA ALA A 47 17.88 -1.61 -11.18
C ALA A 47 16.61 -2.34 -10.70
N LEU A 48 15.43 -1.92 -11.19
CA LEU A 48 14.18 -2.41 -10.64
C LEU A 48 13.85 -3.87 -11.03
N PRO A 49 14.06 -4.35 -12.28
CA PRO A 49 13.85 -5.78 -12.58
C PRO A 49 14.72 -6.69 -11.71
N ALA A 50 16.01 -6.35 -11.55
CA ALA A 50 16.94 -7.12 -10.73
C ALA A 50 16.57 -7.12 -9.24
N GLY A 51 16.06 -6.00 -8.72
CA GLY A 51 15.60 -5.88 -7.34
C GLY A 51 14.28 -6.61 -7.06
N ALA A 52 13.42 -6.75 -8.06
CA ALA A 52 12.06 -7.23 -7.88
C ALA A 52 11.96 -8.71 -7.49
N LYS A 53 12.94 -9.55 -7.85
CA LYS A 53 12.98 -10.99 -7.48
C LYS A 53 11.62 -11.69 -7.71
N GLY A 54 11.03 -11.47 -8.88
CA GLY A 54 9.73 -12.03 -9.26
C GLY A 54 8.49 -11.28 -8.76
N MET A 55 8.64 -10.18 -8.02
CA MET A 55 7.52 -9.44 -7.40
C MET A 55 7.12 -8.21 -8.22
N PHE A 56 6.11 -8.34 -9.10
CA PHE A 56 5.54 -7.19 -9.83
C PHE A 56 5.04 -6.08 -8.90
N ARG A 57 4.43 -6.46 -7.77
CA ARG A 57 3.92 -5.49 -6.79
C ARG A 57 5.05 -4.65 -6.20
N TRP A 58 6.21 -5.26 -5.93
CA TRP A 58 7.39 -4.55 -5.48
C TRP A 58 7.85 -3.54 -6.53
N ALA A 59 7.95 -3.95 -7.81
CA ALA A 59 8.34 -3.05 -8.89
C ALA A 59 7.36 -1.88 -9.07
N ALA A 60 6.06 -2.14 -8.95
CA ALA A 60 5.03 -1.11 -8.99
C ALA A 60 5.21 -0.08 -7.86
N TYR A 61 5.44 -0.53 -6.63
CA TYR A 61 5.70 0.35 -5.49
C TYR A 61 6.96 1.19 -5.69
N GLN A 62 8.06 0.60 -6.15
CA GLN A 62 9.28 1.36 -6.38
C GLN A 62 9.08 2.45 -7.44
N LEU A 63 8.35 2.14 -8.54
CA LEU A 63 8.01 3.16 -9.53
C LEU A 63 7.18 4.30 -8.91
N ASP A 64 6.17 4.00 -8.11
CA ASP A 64 5.35 5.02 -7.46
C ASP A 64 6.14 5.90 -6.49
N ILE A 65 7.09 5.32 -5.73
CA ILE A 65 8.00 6.06 -4.85
C ILE A 65 8.89 6.98 -5.68
N LEU A 66 9.57 6.45 -6.70
CA LEU A 66 10.49 7.23 -7.52
C LEU A 66 9.76 8.37 -8.27
N ARG A 67 8.50 8.15 -8.68
CA ARG A 67 7.64 9.17 -9.33
C ARG A 67 7.43 10.41 -8.48
N ARG A 68 7.35 10.25 -7.15
CA ARG A 68 7.13 11.33 -6.18
C ARG A 68 8.38 12.14 -5.88
N LEU A 69 9.56 11.70 -6.33
CA LEU A 69 10.80 12.43 -6.11
C LEU A 69 10.97 13.55 -7.15
N HIS A 70 11.49 14.69 -6.69
CA HIS A 70 11.64 15.91 -7.50
C HIS A 70 13.07 16.22 -7.93
N HIS A 71 14.05 15.46 -7.45
CA HIS A 71 15.47 15.66 -7.75
C HIS A 71 16.11 14.36 -8.24
N GLN A 72 16.87 14.44 -9.34
CA GLN A 72 17.57 13.26 -9.88
C GLN A 72 18.53 12.63 -8.88
N SER A 73 19.20 13.45 -8.05
CA SER A 73 20.06 12.97 -6.98
C SER A 73 19.30 12.09 -5.98
N LYS A 74 18.07 12.48 -5.61
CA LYS A 74 17.20 11.72 -4.72
C LYS A 74 16.69 10.44 -5.36
N ILE A 75 16.40 10.44 -6.66
CA ILE A 75 16.03 9.22 -7.40
C ILE A 75 17.20 8.24 -7.39
N ARG A 76 18.41 8.70 -7.71
CA ARG A 76 19.62 7.85 -7.66
C ARG A 76 19.94 7.34 -6.26
N GLU A 77 19.72 8.15 -5.24
CA GLU A 77 19.85 7.75 -3.84
C GLU A 77 18.87 6.62 -3.51
N ALA A 78 17.59 6.77 -3.89
CA ALA A 78 16.57 5.73 -3.69
C ALA A 78 16.88 4.44 -4.46
N LEU A 79 17.47 4.52 -5.66
CA LEU A 79 17.92 3.34 -6.41
C LEU A 79 19.07 2.58 -5.73
N LYS A 80 19.89 3.26 -4.90
CA LYS A 80 20.95 2.63 -4.12
C LYS A 80 20.44 1.97 -2.85
N THR A 81 19.30 2.43 -2.34
CA THR A 81 18.69 1.96 -1.10
C THR A 81 17.36 1.28 -1.36
N LEU A 82 17.22 0.51 -2.45
CA LEU A 82 15.97 -0.21 -2.75
C LEU A 82 15.64 -1.22 -1.63
N PRO A 83 14.35 -1.38 -1.25
CA PRO A 83 13.96 -2.33 -0.22
C PRO A 83 14.17 -3.77 -0.69
N LYS A 84 14.58 -4.66 0.21
CA LYS A 84 14.96 -6.04 -0.11
C LYS A 84 13.79 -6.90 -0.62
N ASP A 85 12.58 -6.58 -0.16
CA ASP A 85 11.33 -7.31 -0.39
C ASP A 85 10.10 -6.42 -0.12
N LEU A 86 8.90 -7.01 -0.21
CA LEU A 86 7.63 -6.34 0.07
C LEU A 86 7.47 -5.96 1.55
N ASP A 87 7.98 -6.77 2.47
CA ASP A 87 7.89 -6.50 3.91
C ASP A 87 8.64 -5.19 4.25
N GLU A 88 9.88 -5.03 3.78
CA GLU A 88 10.63 -3.77 3.94
C GLU A 88 9.97 -2.61 3.17
N THR A 89 9.31 -2.88 2.03
CA THR A 89 8.55 -1.86 1.30
C THR A 89 7.41 -1.32 2.17
N TYR A 90 6.67 -2.19 2.85
CA TYR A 90 5.60 -1.77 3.75
C TYR A 90 6.13 -1.10 5.00
N GLU A 91 7.20 -1.61 5.62
CA GLU A 91 7.85 -0.94 6.76
C GLU A 91 8.20 0.52 6.42
N ARG A 92 8.75 0.77 5.23
CA ARG A 92 9.03 2.14 4.77
C ARG A 92 7.77 2.96 4.58
N ILE A 93 6.73 2.41 3.93
CA ILE A 93 5.44 3.09 3.77
C ILE A 93 4.88 3.50 5.14
N PHE A 94 4.86 2.57 6.10
CA PHE A 94 4.38 2.85 7.45
C PHE A 94 5.28 3.80 8.24
N SER A 95 6.58 3.87 7.94
CA SER A 95 7.50 4.82 8.58
C SER A 95 7.30 6.27 8.12
N TYR A 96 6.68 6.50 6.96
CA TYR A 96 6.38 7.85 6.46
C TYR A 96 5.08 8.42 7.03
N ILE A 97 4.27 7.60 7.70
CA ILE A 97 3.02 8.01 8.32
C ILE A 97 3.32 8.80 9.60
N THR A 98 2.74 10.00 9.72
CA THR A 98 2.93 10.84 10.90
C THR A 98 2.16 10.29 12.10
N ILE A 99 2.51 10.70 13.32
CA ILE A 99 1.84 10.22 14.54
C ILE A 99 0.34 10.56 14.50
N GLU A 100 0.01 11.73 13.95
CA GLU A 100 -1.36 12.24 13.81
C GLU A 100 -2.19 11.41 12.82
N GLU A 101 -1.56 10.79 11.82
CA GLU A 101 -2.23 9.96 10.81
C GLU A 101 -2.43 8.50 11.25
N ARG A 102 -1.69 8.05 12.28
CA ARG A 102 -1.65 6.63 12.69
C ARG A 102 -3.01 6.08 13.04
N ASP A 103 -3.78 6.80 13.86
CA ASP A 103 -5.10 6.31 14.30
C ASP A 103 -6.06 6.18 13.12
N LEU A 104 -6.06 7.16 12.22
CA LEU A 104 -6.90 7.12 11.02
C LEU A 104 -6.54 5.92 10.13
N ILE A 105 -5.26 5.72 9.80
CA ILE A 105 -4.81 4.61 8.95
C ILE A 105 -5.07 3.27 9.63
N ARG A 106 -4.77 3.17 10.92
CA ARG A 106 -4.99 1.94 11.69
C ARG A 106 -6.46 1.54 11.65
N HIS A 107 -7.35 2.47 11.97
CA HIS A 107 -8.79 2.22 11.96
C HIS A 107 -9.31 1.90 10.57
N ALA A 108 -8.88 2.62 9.54
CA ALA A 108 -9.26 2.33 8.16
C ALA A 108 -8.86 0.90 7.74
N LEU A 109 -7.60 0.51 7.99
CA LEU A 109 -7.10 -0.83 7.65
C LEU A 109 -7.82 -1.92 8.45
N HIS A 110 -7.99 -1.73 9.75
CA HIS A 110 -8.65 -2.71 10.61
C HIS A 110 -10.13 -2.89 10.23
N LEU A 111 -10.85 -1.79 9.98
CA LEU A 111 -12.25 -1.86 9.53
C LEU A 111 -12.39 -2.56 8.18
N VAL A 112 -11.54 -2.22 7.20
CA VAL A 112 -11.59 -2.86 5.87
C VAL A 112 -11.27 -4.35 5.99
N CYS A 113 -10.22 -4.73 6.73
CA CYS A 113 -9.87 -6.14 6.94
C CYS A 113 -10.96 -6.91 7.70
N PHE A 114 -11.54 -6.31 8.74
CA PHE A 114 -12.59 -6.93 9.54
C PHE A 114 -13.89 -7.09 8.74
N HIS A 115 -14.28 -6.07 7.97
CA HIS A 115 -15.46 -6.13 7.10
C HIS A 115 -15.28 -7.18 6.00
N ASP A 116 -14.13 -7.20 5.34
CA ASP A 116 -13.81 -8.22 4.34
C ASP A 116 -13.85 -9.64 4.93
N PHE A 117 -13.36 -9.83 6.15
CA PHE A 117 -13.46 -11.09 6.87
C PHE A 117 -14.92 -11.49 7.17
N LEU A 118 -15.71 -10.57 7.73
CA LEU A 118 -17.12 -10.83 8.07
C LEU A 118 -17.96 -11.20 6.85
N TRP A 119 -17.74 -10.52 5.73
CA TRP A 119 -18.49 -10.70 4.50
C TRP A 119 -17.80 -11.62 3.49
N LYS A 120 -16.70 -12.28 3.87
CA LYS A 120 -15.93 -13.18 2.99
C LYS A 120 -15.54 -12.56 1.63
N GLY A 121 -15.30 -11.25 1.61
CA GLY A 121 -15.00 -10.47 0.40
C GLY A 121 -16.18 -10.29 -0.56
N GLU A 122 -17.41 -10.67 -0.19
CA GLU A 122 -18.60 -10.53 -1.04
C GLU A 122 -19.11 -9.09 -1.11
N ALA A 123 -18.79 -8.26 -0.11
CA ALA A 123 -19.21 -6.86 -0.03
C ALA A 123 -18.04 -5.96 0.42
N PRO A 124 -17.66 -4.93 -0.38
CA PRO A 124 -16.67 -3.96 0.04
C PRO A 124 -17.25 -3.00 1.09
N LEU A 125 -16.39 -2.47 1.96
CA LEU A 125 -16.80 -1.54 3.02
C LEU A 125 -17.18 -0.18 2.42
N PRO A 126 -18.35 0.41 2.73
CA PRO A 126 -18.63 1.79 2.37
C PRO A 126 -17.63 2.73 3.08
N ALA A 127 -16.91 3.56 2.31
CA ALA A 127 -15.84 4.41 2.84
C ALA A 127 -16.34 5.43 3.88
N GLN A 128 -17.62 5.80 3.79
CA GLN A 128 -18.30 6.65 4.75
C GLN A 128 -18.25 6.09 6.19
N ILE A 129 -18.29 4.76 6.35
CA ILE A 129 -18.22 4.11 7.67
C ILE A 129 -16.86 4.34 8.33
N ILE A 130 -15.77 4.41 7.55
CA ILE A 130 -14.44 4.70 8.09
C ILE A 130 -14.42 6.12 8.68
N LEU A 131 -14.99 7.07 7.95
CA LEU A 131 -15.06 8.47 8.38
C LEU A 131 -15.91 8.62 9.65
N GLU A 132 -17.12 8.07 9.65
CA GLU A 132 -18.05 8.15 10.78
C GLU A 132 -17.45 7.50 12.04
N TYR A 133 -16.83 6.33 11.88
CA TYR A 133 -16.14 5.67 12.99
C TYR A 133 -15.00 6.51 13.54
N TYR A 134 -14.16 7.09 12.68
CA TYR A 134 -13.03 7.92 13.11
C TYR A 134 -13.50 9.18 13.84
N CYS A 135 -14.52 9.88 13.32
CA CYS A 135 -15.08 11.06 13.98
C CYS A 135 -15.67 10.71 15.36
N ALA A 136 -16.45 9.63 15.45
CA ALA A 136 -17.01 9.16 16.71
C ALA A 136 -15.92 8.79 17.73
N PHE A 137 -14.86 8.10 17.29
CA PHE A 137 -13.73 7.73 18.13
C PHE A 137 -13.01 8.96 18.71
N GLN A 138 -12.78 9.99 17.90
CA GLN A 138 -12.11 11.21 18.36
C GLN A 138 -12.98 12.04 19.31
N THR A 139 -14.30 12.07 19.10
CA THR A 139 -15.22 12.78 20.01
C THR A 139 -15.35 12.08 21.37
N ASP A 140 -15.36 10.74 21.41
CA ASP A 140 -15.48 9.96 22.66
C ASP A 140 -14.23 10.07 23.56
N MET A 141 -13.08 10.41 22.97
CA MET A 141 -11.83 10.63 23.72
C MET A 141 -11.77 12.01 24.41
N ASP A 142 -12.84 12.81 24.41
CA ASP A 142 -12.91 14.19 24.92
C ASP A 142 -11.85 15.14 24.31
N THR A 143 -11.22 14.75 23.21
CA THR A 143 -10.07 15.47 22.66
C THR A 143 -10.47 16.62 21.74
N VAL A 144 -11.62 16.54 21.07
CA VAL A 144 -11.97 17.40 19.94
C VAL A 144 -13.50 17.49 19.76
N THR A 145 -14.05 18.65 19.40
CA THR A 145 -15.47 18.75 19.00
C THR A 145 -15.65 18.32 17.54
N SER A 146 -16.85 17.84 17.15
CA SER A 146 -17.09 17.38 15.76
C SER A 146 -16.77 18.45 14.71
N ASP A 147 -16.85 19.74 15.06
CA ASP A 147 -16.59 20.85 14.14
C ASP A 147 -15.08 21.12 13.94
N ASP A 148 -14.21 20.64 14.84
CA ASP A 148 -12.76 20.80 14.72
C ASP A 148 -12.12 19.65 13.89
N ILE A 149 -12.86 18.60 13.57
CA ILE A 149 -12.37 17.45 12.79
C ILE A 149 -12.43 17.79 11.29
N LEU A 150 -11.31 18.25 10.74
CA LEU A 150 -11.14 18.51 9.30
C LEU A 150 -10.78 17.22 8.53
N CYS A 151 -11.56 16.16 8.72
CA CYS A 151 -11.38 14.89 8.02
C CYS A 151 -12.57 14.62 7.10
N ASP A 152 -12.30 14.41 5.81
CA ASP A 152 -13.30 14.02 4.83
C ASP A 152 -12.83 12.79 4.02
N LEU A 153 -13.66 12.34 3.07
CA LEU A 153 -13.29 11.21 2.22
C LEU A 153 -12.03 11.46 1.37
N ALA A 154 -11.69 12.72 1.06
CA ALA A 154 -10.47 13.05 0.34
C ALA A 154 -9.25 12.91 1.25
N THR A 155 -9.34 13.38 2.50
CA THR A 155 -8.32 13.19 3.54
C THR A 155 -8.04 11.70 3.75
N ILE A 156 -9.08 10.88 3.92
CA ILE A 156 -8.92 9.43 4.13
C ILE A 156 -8.21 8.78 2.93
N LYS A 157 -8.61 9.15 1.70
CA LYS A 157 -7.98 8.63 0.48
C LYS A 157 -6.50 8.98 0.39
N ASP A 158 -6.15 10.22 0.71
CA ASP A 158 -4.78 10.70 0.63
C ASP A 158 -3.89 9.99 1.66
N VAL A 159 -4.35 9.96 2.91
CA VAL A 159 -3.67 9.36 4.06
C VAL A 159 -3.50 7.84 3.87
N CYS A 160 -4.54 7.13 3.43
CA CYS A 160 -4.43 5.68 3.18
C CYS A 160 -3.56 5.35 1.94
N GLY A 161 -3.39 6.31 1.04
CA GLY A 161 -2.50 6.25 -0.11
C GLY A 161 -2.61 4.96 -0.92
N CYS A 162 -1.57 4.14 -0.84
CA CYS A 162 -1.43 2.91 -1.63
C CYS A 162 -1.83 1.63 -0.89
N LEU A 163 -2.37 1.76 0.32
CA LEU A 163 -2.75 0.65 1.20
C LEU A 163 -4.22 0.24 1.00
N ILE A 164 -5.09 1.21 0.69
CA ILE A 164 -6.52 1.02 0.46
C ILE A 164 -6.90 1.63 -0.90
N THR A 165 -7.68 0.90 -1.68
CA THR A 165 -8.27 1.41 -2.93
C THR A 165 -9.70 1.85 -2.67
N PHE A 166 -10.01 3.07 -3.15
CA PHE A 166 -11.34 3.64 -3.07
C PHE A 166 -11.95 3.70 -4.47
N SER A 167 -13.10 3.05 -4.64
CA SER A 167 -13.81 2.98 -5.93
C SER A 167 -15.24 3.47 -5.79
N TRP A 168 -15.74 4.10 -6.86
CA TRP A 168 -17.15 4.43 -6.98
C TRP A 168 -17.94 3.17 -7.32
N ASN A 169 -19.02 2.92 -6.59
CA ASN A 169 -19.94 1.85 -6.89
C ASN A 169 -21.28 2.47 -7.34
N ASP A 170 -21.62 2.27 -8.62
CA ASP A 170 -22.86 2.78 -9.24
C ASP A 170 -24.08 1.89 -8.95
N GLY A 171 -24.04 1.13 -7.84
CA GLY A 171 -25.12 0.23 -7.44
C GLY A 171 -26.45 0.95 -7.19
N HIS A 172 -27.55 0.21 -7.36
CA HIS A 172 -28.96 0.67 -7.38
C HIS A 172 -29.45 1.53 -6.19
N ASN A 173 -28.64 1.78 -5.16
CA ASN A 173 -29.01 2.54 -3.96
C ASN A 173 -28.25 3.87 -3.77
N GLY A 174 -27.54 4.36 -4.80
CA GLY A 174 -26.87 5.66 -4.79
C GLY A 174 -25.35 5.54 -4.94
N GLN A 175 -24.72 6.64 -5.36
CA GLN A 175 -23.27 6.73 -5.55
C GLN A 175 -22.56 6.60 -4.19
N ALA A 176 -22.10 5.39 -3.88
CA ALA A 176 -21.34 5.13 -2.66
C ALA A 176 -19.88 4.84 -3.02
N VAL A 177 -18.96 5.56 -2.37
CA VAL A 177 -17.53 5.23 -2.43
C VAL A 177 -17.29 4.03 -1.52
N THR A 178 -16.63 2.99 -2.04
CA THR A 178 -16.28 1.78 -1.30
C THR A 178 -14.77 1.67 -1.13
N ALA A 179 -14.33 1.02 -0.06
CA ALA A 179 -12.94 0.86 0.34
C ALA A 179 -12.58 -0.64 0.41
N VAL A 180 -11.47 -1.01 -0.23
CA VAL A 180 -10.89 -2.36 -0.20
C VAL A 180 -9.39 -2.29 -0.01
N ILE A 181 -8.78 -3.34 0.55
CA ILE A 181 -7.32 -3.43 0.59
C ILE A 181 -6.78 -3.36 -0.83
N ALA A 182 -5.80 -2.47 -1.08
CA ALA A 182 -5.31 -2.20 -2.43
C ALA A 182 -4.63 -3.41 -3.08
N HIS A 183 -4.08 -4.31 -2.28
CA HIS A 183 -3.49 -5.57 -2.74
C HIS A 183 -3.39 -6.58 -1.59
N TYR A 184 -3.59 -7.87 -1.86
CA TYR A 184 -3.60 -8.91 -0.83
C TYR A 184 -2.33 -8.93 0.05
N THR A 185 -1.19 -8.55 -0.51
CA THR A 185 0.10 -8.45 0.21
C THR A 185 0.11 -7.42 1.34
N VAL A 186 -0.76 -6.41 1.30
CA VAL A 186 -0.94 -5.46 2.42
C VAL A 186 -1.52 -6.22 3.61
N ARG A 187 -2.56 -7.03 3.38
CA ARG A 187 -3.17 -7.87 4.41
C ARG A 187 -2.17 -8.90 4.93
N GLU A 188 -1.43 -9.57 4.05
CA GLU A 188 -0.38 -10.51 4.48
C GLU A 188 0.65 -9.83 5.37
N PHE A 189 1.02 -8.58 5.07
CA PHE A 189 1.90 -7.80 5.92
C PHE A 189 1.23 -7.50 7.27
N LEU A 190 -0.02 -7.02 7.30
CA LEU A 190 -0.73 -6.69 8.55
C LEU A 190 -0.92 -7.89 9.48
N GLU A 191 -1.10 -9.08 8.92
CA GLU A 191 -1.30 -10.34 9.65
C GLU A 191 0.03 -11.08 9.94
N SER A 192 1.17 -10.61 9.41
CA SER A 192 2.44 -11.29 9.60
C SER A 192 3.03 -11.04 10.98
N SER A 193 3.52 -12.12 11.60
CA SER A 193 4.44 -12.06 12.75
C SER A 193 5.91 -11.91 12.34
N ARG A 194 6.20 -11.78 11.02
CA ARG A 194 7.55 -11.80 10.46
C ARG A 194 8.31 -10.49 10.64
N THR A 195 7.57 -9.39 10.80
CA THR A 195 8.11 -8.04 10.98
C THR A 195 7.52 -7.45 12.27
N SER A 196 7.92 -7.99 13.41
CA SER A 196 7.62 -7.43 14.73
C SER A 196 8.77 -6.50 15.12
N GLY A 197 8.55 -5.20 14.93
CA GLY A 197 9.50 -4.16 15.26
C GLY A 197 8.72 -2.89 15.61
N GLU A 198 9.24 -2.11 16.56
CA GLU A 198 8.55 -0.96 17.19
C GLU A 198 7.90 0.01 16.19
N LEU A 199 8.44 0.11 14.97
CA LEU A 199 7.98 1.00 13.90
C LEU A 199 6.61 0.62 13.31
N THR A 200 6.20 -0.65 13.36
CA THR A 200 4.96 -1.12 12.70
C THR A 200 4.03 -1.91 13.61
N ASP A 201 4.41 -2.17 14.86
CA ASP A 201 3.56 -2.92 15.80
C ASP A 201 2.20 -2.25 16.03
N TRP A 202 2.13 -0.92 15.94
CA TRP A 202 0.89 -0.15 16.09
C TRP A 202 -0.17 -0.48 15.02
N VAL A 203 0.20 -1.02 13.86
CA VAL A 203 -0.74 -1.30 12.75
C VAL A 203 -1.10 -2.78 12.61
N LYS A 204 -0.34 -3.68 13.24
CA LYS A 204 -0.51 -5.14 13.09
C LYS A 204 -1.88 -5.62 13.61
N ILE A 205 -2.43 -6.63 12.94
CA ILE A 205 -3.68 -7.27 13.33
C ILE A 205 -3.34 -8.54 14.09
N ASN A 206 -3.52 -8.52 15.42
CA ASN A 206 -3.38 -9.72 16.24
C ASN A 206 -4.56 -10.66 15.97
N ASN A 207 -4.36 -11.63 15.09
CA ASN A 207 -5.35 -12.65 14.80
C ASN A 207 -5.20 -13.82 15.79
N THR A 208 -5.52 -13.59 17.06
CA THR A 208 -5.55 -14.65 18.10
C THR A 208 -6.82 -15.51 18.04
N ALA A 209 -7.67 -15.35 17.02
CA ALA A 209 -8.83 -16.18 16.77
C ALA A 209 -8.68 -16.95 15.46
N ARG A 210 -7.84 -17.99 15.46
CA ARG A 210 -7.89 -19.11 14.51
C ARG A 210 -8.00 -20.42 15.27
#